data_AF-I3M212-F1
#
_entry.id   AF-I3M212-F1
#
_cell.length_a   1.000
_cell.length_b   1.000
_cell.length_c   1.000
_cell.angle_alpha   90.00
_cell.angle_beta   90.00
_cell.angle_gamma   90.00
#
_symmetry.space_group_name_H-M   'P 1'
#
loop_
_entity.id
_entity.type
_entity.pdbx_description
1 polymer ?
#
loop_
_entity_poly.entity_id
_entity_poly.type
_entity_poly.pdbx_seq_one_letter_code
_entity_poly.pdbx_strand_id
1 'polypeptide(L)'
;MRLSVSAAISHGRVFRRLGLGPESRIHLLRNLLTGLVRHERIEASWARVDEMRGYAEKLIDYGKLGDTNERAMRMADFWLTVSALGRQPSSHSAHRGGGITEKDLIPKL
;
A
#
# COMPACT_ATOMS: atom_id res chain seq x y z
N MET A 1 -4.89 -39.61 2.05
CA MET A 1 -4.61 -38.20 1.71
C MET A 1 -3.52 -37.69 2.64
N ARG A 2 -2.29 -37.49 2.15
CA ARG A 2 -1.18 -36.96 2.96
C ARG A 2 -1.24 -35.44 2.91
N LEU A 3 -1.73 -34.80 3.97
CA LEU A 3 -1.54 -33.37 4.16
C LEU A 3 -0.06 -33.16 4.52
N SER A 4 0.73 -32.64 3.59
CA SER A 4 2.11 -32.26 3.85
C SER A 4 2.11 -31.01 4.76
N VAL A 5 2.54 -31.20 6.01
CA VAL A 5 2.63 -30.16 7.04
C VAL A 5 3.72 -29.10 6.71
N SER A 6 4.51 -29.31 5.65
CA SER A 6 5.61 -28.42 5.25
C SER A 6 5.19 -27.03 4.71
N ALA A 7 3.89 -26.75 4.56
CA ALA A 7 3.41 -25.47 4.04
C ALA A 7 3.20 -24.37 5.11
N ALA A 8 3.38 -24.70 6.40
CA ALA A 8 3.04 -23.81 7.52
C ALA A 8 4.23 -23.05 8.14
N ILE A 9 5.42 -23.10 7.53
CA ILE A 9 6.61 -22.42 8.04
C ILE A 9 6.79 -21.09 7.28
N SER A 10 6.60 -19.97 7.99
CA SER A 10 6.83 -18.62 7.46
C SER A 10 7.93 -17.88 8.21
N HIS A 11 9.13 -18.48 8.32
CA HIS A 11 10.28 -17.77 8.86
C HIS A 11 10.79 -16.73 7.85
N GLY A 12 11.09 -15.51 8.33
CA GLY A 12 11.70 -14.45 7.53
C GLY A 12 10.81 -13.76 6.49
N ARG A 13 9.47 -13.94 6.55
CA ARG A 13 8.57 -13.32 5.57
C ARG A 13 8.32 -11.84 5.91
N VAL A 14 8.84 -10.95 5.08
CA VAL A 14 8.70 -9.49 5.25
C VAL A 14 7.36 -8.95 4.75
N PHE A 15 6.78 -9.55 3.70
CA PHE A 15 5.55 -9.06 3.08
C PHE A 15 4.30 -9.80 3.54
N ARG A 16 3.26 -9.04 3.87
CA ARG A 16 1.96 -9.58 4.27
C ARG A 16 1.21 -10.09 3.04
N ARG A 17 0.27 -11.00 3.27
CA ARG A 17 -0.66 -11.49 2.23
C ARG A 17 -1.92 -10.64 2.29
N LEU A 18 -1.94 -9.55 1.53
CA LEU A 18 -3.12 -8.69 1.37
C LEU A 18 -3.80 -8.97 0.01
N GLY A 19 -5.13 -8.92 -0.03
CA GLY A 19 -5.90 -9.11 -1.27
C GLY A 19 -5.95 -10.57 -1.75
N LEU A 20 -6.20 -10.74 -3.05
CA LEU A 20 -6.39 -12.06 -3.69
C LEU A 20 -5.09 -12.70 -4.20
N GLY A 21 -3.97 -11.96 -4.16
CA GLY A 21 -2.69 -12.42 -4.68
C GLY A 21 -1.63 -11.31 -4.71
N PRO A 22 -0.40 -11.61 -5.16
CA PRO A 22 0.71 -10.64 -5.17
C PRO A 22 0.42 -9.39 -6.01
N GLU A 23 -0.21 -9.55 -7.17
CA GLU A 23 -0.58 -8.42 -8.04
C GLU A 23 -1.67 -7.55 -7.41
N SER A 24 -2.74 -8.18 -6.91
CA SER A 24 -3.81 -7.51 -6.17
C SER A 24 -3.29 -6.73 -4.96
N ARG A 25 -2.28 -7.26 -4.25
CA ARG A 25 -1.59 -6.55 -3.16
C ARG A 25 -0.93 -5.27 -3.65
N ILE A 26 -0.18 -5.31 -4.75
CA ILE A 26 0.50 -4.13 -5.29
C ILE A 26 -0.52 -3.08 -5.74
N HIS A 27 -1.60 -3.47 -6.42
CA HIS A 27 -2.66 -2.52 -6.80
C HIS A 27 -3.34 -1.89 -5.60
N LEU A 28 -3.62 -2.66 -4.55
CA LEU A 28 -4.18 -2.13 -3.31
C LEU A 28 -3.26 -1.08 -2.68
N LEU A 29 -1.96 -1.35 -2.60
CA LEU A 29 -0.98 -0.42 -2.03
C LEU A 29 -0.82 0.84 -2.91
N ARG A 30 -0.81 0.71 -4.24
CA ARG A 30 -0.79 1.84 -5.19
C ARG A 30 -1.99 2.76 -5.00
N ASN A 31 -3.18 2.19 -4.83
CA ASN A 31 -4.40 2.97 -4.58
C ASN A 31 -4.33 3.72 -3.25
N LEU A 32 -3.85 3.08 -2.18
CA LEU A 32 -3.69 3.73 -0.88
C LEU A 32 -2.63 4.84 -0.92
N LEU A 33 -1.49 4.61 -1.58
CA LEU A 33 -0.44 5.62 -1.80
C LEU A 33 -0.96 6.81 -2.59
N THR A 34 -1.69 6.57 -3.68
CA THR A 34 -2.28 7.63 -4.49
C THR A 34 -3.30 8.43 -3.66
N GLY A 35 -4.11 7.74 -2.85
CA GLY A 35 -5.02 8.38 -1.89
C GLY A 35 -4.29 9.23 -0.84
N LEU A 36 -3.17 8.73 -0.30
CA LEU A 36 -2.35 9.44 0.67
C LEU A 36 -1.74 10.72 0.07
N VAL A 37 -1.19 10.64 -1.14
CA VAL A 37 -0.61 11.82 -1.82
C VAL A 37 -1.70 12.85 -2.15
N ARG A 38 -2.91 12.40 -2.52
CA ARG A 38 -4.01 13.31 -2.87
C ARG A 38 -4.65 13.99 -1.67
N HIS A 39 -4.89 13.25 -0.60
CA HIS A 39 -5.69 13.71 0.54
C HIS A 39 -4.84 14.07 1.76
N GLU A 40 -3.53 13.84 1.70
CA GLU A 40 -2.54 14.05 2.77
C GLU A 40 -2.76 13.22 4.03
N ARG A 41 -3.93 12.60 4.17
CA ARG A 41 -4.33 11.72 5.26
C ARG A 41 -5.34 10.70 4.75
N ILE A 42 -5.18 9.45 5.18
CA ILE A 42 -6.12 8.36 4.87
C ILE A 42 -6.41 7.55 6.13
N GLU A 43 -7.58 6.92 6.13
CA GLU A 43 -8.00 5.98 7.17
C GLU A 43 -8.12 4.60 6.53
N ALA A 44 -7.31 3.65 7.00
CA ALA A 44 -7.30 2.27 6.52
C ALA A 44 -6.94 1.32 7.67
N SER A 45 -7.02 0.01 7.48
CA SER A 45 -6.64 -0.92 8.54
C SER A 45 -5.14 -0.89 8.81
N TRP A 46 -4.77 -1.08 10.09
CA TRP A 46 -3.37 -1.09 10.54
C TRP A 46 -2.42 -1.89 9.63
N ALA A 47 -2.80 -3.11 9.25
CA ALA A 47 -1.96 -3.98 8.43
C ALA A 47 -1.68 -3.41 7.03
N ARG A 48 -2.63 -2.67 6.45
CA ARG A 48 -2.45 -2.00 5.15
C ARG A 48 -1.59 -0.75 5.29
N VAL A 49 -1.82 0.00 6.37
CA VAL A 49 -1.11 1.24 6.71
C VAL A 49 0.38 0.97 6.97
N ASP A 50 0.67 -0.01 7.82
CA ASP A 50 2.02 -0.47 8.17
C ASP A 50 2.80 -0.92 6.92
N GLU A 51 2.16 -1.72 6.06
CA GLU A 51 2.80 -2.20 4.84
C GLU A 51 2.99 -1.09 3.80
N MET A 52 2.03 -0.15 3.67
CA MET A 52 2.13 0.99 2.76
C MET A 52 3.22 1.99 3.18
N ARG A 53 3.41 2.22 4.48
CA ARG A 53 4.34 3.20 5.03
C ARG A 53 5.74 3.09 4.42
N GLY A 54 6.30 1.89 4.37
CA GLY A 54 7.65 1.68 3.81
C GLY A 54 7.76 1.95 2.30
N TYR A 55 6.65 1.90 1.55
CA TYR A 55 6.63 2.32 0.15
C TYR A 55 6.48 3.84 0.02
N ALA A 56 5.73 4.48 0.91
CA ALA A 56 5.61 5.95 0.93
C ALA A 56 6.95 6.63 1.20
N GLU A 57 7.71 6.13 2.18
CA GLU A 57 9.05 6.63 2.50
C GLU A 57 10.00 6.53 1.29
N LYS A 58 10.02 5.38 0.60
CA LYS A 58 10.82 5.20 -0.62
C LYS A 58 10.40 6.13 -1.74
N LEU A 59 9.11 6.37 -1.90
CA LEU A 59 8.60 7.28 -2.91
C LEU A 59 9.07 8.71 -2.65
N ILE A 60 9.13 9.12 -1.38
CA ILE A 60 9.69 10.41 -0.97
C ILE A 60 11.18 10.48 -1.29
N ASP A 61 11.93 9.41 -1.01
CA ASP A 61 13.35 9.36 -1.36
C ASP A 61 13.59 9.45 -2.86
N TYR A 62 12.73 8.82 -3.68
CA TYR A 62 12.75 9.03 -5.13
C TYR A 62 12.40 10.49 -5.51
N GLY A 63 11.43 11.10 -4.84
CA GLY A 63 11.09 12.51 -5.04
C GLY A 63 12.25 13.47 -4.73
N LYS A 64 13.09 13.15 -3.74
CA LYS A 64 14.30 13.94 -3.40
C LYS A 64 15.37 13.91 -4.50
N LEU A 65 15.39 12.89 -5.35
CA LEU A 65 16.37 12.77 -6.45
C LEU A 65 16.07 13.71 -7.62
N GLY A 66 14.89 14.33 -7.65
CA GLY A 66 14.47 15.27 -8.70
C GLY A 66 13.95 14.59 -9.97
N ASP A 67 13.43 15.43 -10.86
CA ASP A 67 12.79 15.06 -12.13
C ASP A 67 13.78 14.66 -13.23
N THR A 68 15.05 15.07 -13.11
CA THR A 68 16.13 14.65 -14.01
C THR A 68 16.47 13.16 -13.92
N ASN A 69 16.08 12.50 -12.83
CA ASN A 69 16.34 11.09 -12.64
C ASN A 69 15.23 10.24 -13.27
N GLU A 70 15.48 9.69 -14.46
CA GLU A 70 14.51 8.85 -15.18
C GLU A 70 13.98 7.69 -14.35
N ARG A 71 14.82 7.09 -13.49
CA ARG A 71 14.40 5.99 -12.62
C ARG A 71 13.41 6.47 -11.58
N ALA A 72 13.65 7.63 -10.97
CA ALA A 72 12.72 8.23 -10.01
C ALA A 72 11.38 8.55 -10.69
N MET A 73 11.42 9.12 -11.90
CA MET A 73 10.22 9.44 -12.68
C MET A 73 9.41 8.19 -13.05
N ARG A 74 10.06 7.11 -13.52
CA ARG A 74 9.38 5.84 -13.80
C ARG A 74 8.78 5.19 -12.55
N MET A 75 9.44 5.33 -11.40
CA MET A 75 8.89 4.85 -10.13
C MET A 75 7.68 5.68 -9.70
N ALA A 76 7.73 7.00 -9.82
CA ALA A 76 6.60 7.87 -9.53
C ALA A 76 5.40 7.55 -10.43
N ASP A 77 5.61 7.43 -11.74
CA ASP A 77 4.56 7.09 -12.71
C ASP A 77 3.92 5.72 -12.42
N PHE A 78 4.72 4.72 -12.07
CA PHE A 78 4.18 3.43 -11.66
C PHE A 78 3.36 3.54 -10.36
N TRP A 79 3.89 4.15 -9.31
CA TRP A 79 3.22 4.13 -8.00
C TRP A 79 2.03 5.08 -7.89
N LEU A 80 2.08 6.23 -8.56
CA LEU A 80 1.04 7.24 -8.56
C LEU A 80 0.18 7.10 -9.81
N THR A 81 -0.98 6.45 -9.65
CA THR A 81 -1.85 6.18 -10.81
C THR A 81 -2.70 7.39 -11.17
N VAL A 82 -2.38 8.05 -12.28
CA VAL A 82 -3.12 9.21 -12.82
C VAL A 82 -4.58 8.87 -13.13
N SER A 83 -4.87 7.64 -13.59
CA SER A 83 -6.23 7.24 -14.01
C SER A 83 -7.27 7.15 -12.88
N ALA A 84 -6.85 7.21 -11.61
CA ALA A 84 -7.79 7.31 -10.48
C ALA A 84 -8.29 8.76 -10.23
N LEU A 85 -7.86 9.74 -11.03
CA LEU A 85 -8.29 11.14 -10.91
C LEU A 85 -9.81 11.34 -11.08
N GLY A 86 -10.51 10.45 -11.77
CA GLY A 86 -11.96 10.58 -12.05
C GLY A 86 -12.90 9.67 -11.26
N ARG A 87 -12.39 8.70 -10.49
CA ARG A 87 -13.24 7.75 -9.75
C ARG A 87 -12.77 7.70 -8.31
N GLN A 88 -13.45 8.43 -7.43
CA GLN A 88 -13.32 8.19 -5.99
C GLN A 88 -13.45 6.68 -5.78
N PRO A 89 -12.45 6.01 -5.16
CA PRO A 89 -12.69 4.67 -4.67
C PRO A 89 -13.84 4.83 -3.69
N SER A 90 -15.00 4.29 -4.05
CA SER A 90 -16.12 4.18 -3.12
C SER A 90 -15.55 3.64 -1.83
N SER A 91 -15.88 4.28 -0.72
CA SER A 91 -15.46 3.98 0.65
C SER A 91 -15.99 2.62 1.11
N HIS A 92 -15.70 1.56 0.35
CA HIS A 92 -16.11 0.19 0.58
C HIS A 92 -14.85 -0.63 0.83
N SER A 93 -14.17 -0.27 1.92
CA SER A 93 -13.26 -1.16 2.59
C SER A 93 -14.08 -2.01 3.55
N ALA A 94 -14.57 -3.14 3.05
CA ALA A 94 -15.31 -4.16 3.79
C ALA A 94 -14.61 -4.48 5.12
N HIS A 95 -15.27 -4.07 6.20
CA HIS A 95 -14.95 -4.41 7.57
C HIS A 95 -15.36 -5.87 7.81
N ARG A 96 -14.43 -6.81 7.63
CA ARG A 96 -14.57 -8.18 8.15
C ARG A 96 -13.40 -8.47 9.09
N GLY A 97 -13.66 -8.27 10.39
CA GLY A 97 -12.87 -8.80 11.50
C GLY A 97 -11.62 -8.00 11.89
N GLY A 98 -11.80 -6.85 12.54
CA GLY A 98 -10.73 -6.10 13.20
C GLY A 98 -11.02 -4.61 13.19
N GLY A 99 -11.47 -4.07 14.33
CA GLY A 99 -11.86 -2.67 14.48
C GLY A 99 -10.75 -1.72 14.02
N ILE A 100 -11.12 -0.76 13.19
CA ILE A 100 -10.30 0.41 12.86
C ILE A 100 -10.02 1.15 14.16
N THR A 101 -8.75 1.25 14.54
CA THR A 101 -8.30 1.94 15.75
C THR A 101 -7.69 3.27 15.36
N GLU A 102 -7.84 4.30 16.19
CA GLU A 102 -7.35 5.68 15.92
C GLU A 102 -5.84 5.76 15.59
N LYS A 103 -5.05 4.77 16.05
CA LYS A 103 -3.63 4.59 15.69
C LYS A 103 -3.38 4.25 14.19
N ASP A 104 -4.42 4.02 13.41
CA ASP A 104 -4.34 3.65 12.00
C ASP A 104 -4.27 4.87 11.07
N LEU A 105 -4.24 6.07 11.65
CA LEU A 105 -4.02 7.32 10.96
C LEU A 105 -2.53 7.50 10.67
N ILE A 106 -2.18 7.81 9.42
CA ILE A 106 -0.86 8.36 9.10
C ILE A 106 -0.98 9.89 9.19
N PRO A 107 -0.40 10.53 10.22
CA PRO A 107 -0.30 11.99 10.27
C PRO A 107 0.72 12.49 9.24
N LYS A 108 0.64 13.78 8.90
CA LYS A 108 1.56 14.44 7.97
C LYS A 108 3.03 14.19 8.35
N LEU A 109 3.86 14.06 7.32
CA LEU A 109 5.32 14.20 7.40
C LEU A 109 5.69 15.69 7.44
#